data_AF-A0A2V6AR37-F1
#
_entry.id   AF-A0A2V6AR37-F1
#
_cell.length_a   1.000
_cell.length_b   1.000
_cell.length_c   1.000
_cell.angle_alpha   90.00
_cell.angle_beta   90.00
_cell.angle_gamma   90.00
#
_symmetry.space_group_name_H-M   'P 1'
#
loop_
_entity.id
_entity.type
_entity.pdbx_description
1 polymer ?
#
loop_
_entity_poly.entity_id
_entity_poly.type
_entity_poly.pdbx_seq_one_letter_code
_entity_poly.pdbx_strand_id
1 'polypeptide(L)'
;MEAPPIMQTPPPAPSGMGCFAKGCLTLIIAGVILVAVFVGGSFFLLNRAIHVFTSTEPVQIQVRPATPAELQVAKAKLDTLRSAVRNHQESTIEFSSNEINALIANEPEFRGAAGRARVAIAGSIASLDVSAPLGSMHWNRLKGRWFNGNIQFGFSYVDDNFNFDIRSAEASGHQFPRVILTSEFMQSFNRSFNESFHRESGKHADANNLWRNIKMASLQNDKLVVTTRSM
;
A
#
# COMPACT_ATOMS: atom_id res chain seq x y z
N MET A 1 -31.81 -86.67 43.42
CA MET A 1 -32.46 -85.40 43.80
C MET A 1 -31.56 -84.30 43.30
N GLU A 2 -31.89 -83.76 42.12
CA GLU A 2 -31.21 -82.60 41.54
C GLU A 2 -31.52 -81.36 42.40
N ALA A 3 -30.47 -80.62 42.77
CA ALA A 3 -30.58 -79.32 43.41
C ALA A 3 -30.34 -78.22 42.35
N PRO A 4 -31.09 -77.10 42.41
CA PRO A 4 -31.20 -76.13 41.32
C PRO A 4 -29.95 -75.24 41.16
N PRO A 5 -29.74 -74.65 39.96
CA PRO A 5 -28.56 -73.85 39.68
C PRO A 5 -28.63 -72.48 40.38
N ILE A 6 -27.51 -72.07 40.97
CA ILE A 6 -27.35 -70.79 41.67
C ILE A 6 -27.16 -69.68 40.63
N MET A 7 -28.07 -68.69 40.60
CA MET A 7 -27.94 -67.49 39.78
C MET A 7 -26.76 -66.63 40.26
N GLN A 8 -25.77 -66.41 39.39
CA GLN A 8 -24.72 -65.42 39.60
C GLN A 8 -25.24 -64.05 39.15
N THR A 9 -25.20 -63.05 40.03
CA THR A 9 -25.43 -61.66 39.64
C THR A 9 -24.24 -61.15 38.82
N PRO A 10 -24.46 -60.35 37.75
CA PRO A 10 -23.38 -59.87 36.92
C PRO A 10 -22.54 -58.84 37.69
N PRO A 11 -21.21 -58.79 37.48
CA PRO A 11 -20.33 -57.83 38.13
C PRO A 11 -20.67 -56.39 37.70
N PRO A 12 -20.47 -55.37 38.56
CA PRO A 12 -20.74 -53.98 38.21
C PRO A 12 -19.89 -53.57 37.00
N ALA A 13 -20.54 -53.02 35.99
CA ALA A 13 -19.87 -52.54 34.78
C ALA A 13 -18.87 -51.44 35.15
N PRO A 14 -17.59 -51.54 34.74
CA PRO A 14 -16.63 -50.48 34.97
C PRO A 14 -17.08 -49.23 34.20
N SER A 15 -17.33 -48.14 34.91
CA SER A 15 -17.57 -46.81 34.33
C SER A 15 -16.26 -46.24 33.79
N GLY A 16 -15.78 -46.83 32.70
CA GLY A 16 -14.68 -46.28 31.92
C GLY A 16 -15.11 -44.94 31.36
N MET A 17 -14.66 -43.83 31.97
CA MET A 17 -14.77 -42.50 31.38
C MET A 17 -14.14 -42.56 29.99
N GLY A 18 -15.00 -42.52 28.98
CA GLY A 18 -14.68 -42.85 27.61
C GLY A 18 -13.54 -42.00 27.04
N CYS A 19 -12.74 -42.67 26.21
CA CYS A 19 -11.70 -42.14 25.33
C CYS A 19 -12.13 -40.84 24.59
N PHE A 20 -13.43 -40.65 24.37
CA PHE A 20 -14.02 -39.45 23.77
C PHE A 20 -13.97 -38.19 24.65
N ALA A 21 -14.08 -38.30 25.98
CA ALA A 21 -14.12 -37.12 26.86
C ALA A 21 -12.72 -36.52 27.08
N LYS A 22 -11.69 -37.34 27.29
CA LYS A 22 -10.31 -36.86 27.48
C LYS A 22 -9.62 -36.51 26.15
N GLY A 23 -9.87 -37.28 25.09
CA GLY A 23 -9.32 -37.01 23.75
C GLY A 23 -9.90 -35.77 23.09
N CYS A 24 -11.24 -35.63 23.08
CA CYS A 24 -11.90 -34.46 22.50
C CYS A 24 -11.58 -33.18 23.28
N LEU A 25 -11.57 -33.24 24.62
CA LEU A 25 -11.23 -32.09 25.46
C LEU A 25 -9.77 -31.64 25.25
N THR A 26 -8.83 -32.58 25.10
CA THR A 26 -7.42 -32.25 24.82
C THR A 26 -7.26 -31.58 23.46
N LEU A 27 -7.97 -32.05 22.42
CA LEU A 27 -7.95 -31.44 21.09
C LEU A 27 -8.59 -30.04 21.08
N ILE A 28 -9.68 -29.83 21.82
CA ILE A 28 -10.31 -28.52 21.95
C ILE A 28 -9.36 -27.54 22.64
N ILE A 29 -8.73 -27.94 23.75
CA ILE A 29 -7.76 -27.09 24.47
C ILE A 29 -6.56 -26.77 23.57
N ALA A 30 -6.00 -27.77 22.87
CA ALA A 30 -4.91 -27.55 21.93
C ALA A 30 -5.31 -26.61 20.79
N GLY A 31 -6.53 -26.73 20.25
CA GLY A 31 -7.07 -25.84 19.23
C GLY A 31 -7.24 -24.40 19.72
N VAL A 32 -7.74 -24.20 20.94
CA VAL A 32 -7.88 -22.87 21.55
C VAL A 32 -6.52 -22.24 21.81
N ILE A 33 -5.54 -23.01 22.31
CA ILE A 33 -4.16 -22.54 22.49
C ILE A 33 -3.56 -22.14 21.15
N LEU A 34 -3.75 -22.96 20.11
CA LEU A 34 -3.26 -22.68 18.78
C LEU A 34 -3.86 -21.39 18.22
N VAL A 35 -5.18 -21.21 18.32
CA VAL A 35 -5.85 -19.95 17.93
C VAL A 35 -5.33 -18.78 18.76
N ALA A 36 -5.16 -18.94 20.07
CA ALA A 36 -4.62 -17.89 20.94
C ALA A 36 -3.18 -17.50 20.57
N VAL A 37 -2.34 -18.47 20.21
CA VAL A 37 -0.97 -18.24 19.73
C VAL A 37 -0.98 -17.55 18.37
N PHE A 38 -1.83 -17.98 17.43
CA PHE A 38 -1.91 -17.33 16.12
C PHE A 38 -2.47 -15.91 16.20
N VAL A 39 -3.56 -15.70 16.94
CA VAL A 39 -4.17 -14.38 17.12
C VAL A 39 -3.25 -13.47 17.94
N GLY A 40 -2.79 -13.94 19.10
CA GLY A 40 -1.89 -13.19 19.98
C GLY A 40 -0.54 -12.89 19.32
N GLY A 41 0.04 -13.88 18.64
CA GLY A 41 1.28 -13.75 17.88
C GLY A 41 1.13 -12.78 16.71
N SER A 42 0.10 -12.91 15.89
CA SER A 42 -0.17 -11.96 14.79
C SER A 42 -0.38 -10.55 15.33
N PHE A 43 -1.12 -10.41 16.41
CA PHE A 43 -1.37 -9.12 17.05
C PHE A 43 -0.10 -8.48 17.62
N PHE A 44 0.78 -9.27 18.23
CA PHE A 44 2.07 -8.83 18.74
C PHE A 44 3.00 -8.40 17.59
N LEU A 45 3.08 -9.21 16.53
CA LEU A 45 3.88 -8.91 15.34
C LEU A 45 3.40 -7.65 14.62
N LEU A 46 2.08 -7.49 14.44
CA LEU A 46 1.50 -6.28 13.86
C LEU A 46 1.80 -5.05 14.71
N ASN A 47 1.67 -5.15 16.04
CA ASN A 47 1.98 -4.01 16.92
C ASN A 47 3.46 -3.65 16.84
N ARG A 48 4.35 -4.65 16.83
CA ARG A 48 5.79 -4.43 16.68
C ARG A 48 6.13 -3.83 15.32
N ALA A 49 5.52 -4.31 14.24
CA ALA A 49 5.69 -3.76 12.90
C ALA A 49 5.25 -2.30 12.84
N ILE A 50 4.09 -1.95 13.42
CA ILE A 50 3.66 -0.56 13.52
C ILE A 50 4.71 0.28 14.25
N HIS A 51 5.21 -0.18 15.41
CA HIS A 51 6.23 0.55 16.15
C HIS A 51 7.57 0.70 15.41
N VAL A 52 7.95 -0.27 14.58
CA VAL A 52 9.21 -0.24 13.82
C VAL A 52 9.09 0.61 12.56
N PHE A 53 7.99 0.48 11.81
CA PHE A 53 7.80 1.15 10.52
C PHE A 53 7.06 2.48 10.61
N THR A 54 6.70 2.94 11.81
CA THR A 54 6.07 4.26 12.01
C THR A 54 6.75 5.01 13.14
N SER A 55 6.77 6.32 13.05
CA SER A 55 7.39 7.22 14.04
C SER A 55 6.31 7.96 14.82
N THR A 56 6.65 8.45 16.01
CA THR A 56 5.83 9.43 16.74
C THR A 56 6.06 10.86 16.24
N GLU A 57 7.09 11.07 15.42
CA GLU A 57 7.50 12.39 14.92
C GLU A 57 7.57 12.42 13.39
N PRO A 58 7.17 13.53 12.75
CA PRO A 58 7.36 13.73 11.33
C PRO A 58 8.84 13.91 10.98
N VAL A 59 9.26 13.35 9.85
CA VAL A 59 10.53 13.75 9.22
C VAL A 59 10.30 14.99 8.39
N GLN A 60 11.23 15.97 8.49
CA GLN A 60 11.25 17.12 7.61
C GLN A 60 11.76 16.71 6.22
N ILE A 61 10.88 16.76 5.23
CA ILE A 61 11.25 16.49 3.84
C ILE A 61 11.90 17.75 3.28
N GLN A 62 13.22 17.70 3.11
CA GLN A 62 13.96 18.82 2.54
C GLN A 62 13.77 18.86 1.02
N VAL A 63 12.97 19.81 0.56
CA VAL A 63 12.78 20.12 -0.86
C VAL A 63 13.50 21.43 -1.16
N ARG A 64 14.33 21.45 -2.19
CA ARG A 64 14.91 22.69 -2.70
C ARG A 64 13.77 23.62 -3.12
N PRO A 65 13.71 24.87 -2.63
CA PRO A 65 12.75 25.84 -3.12
C PRO A 65 12.92 26.04 -4.62
N ALA A 66 11.83 25.94 -5.37
CA ALA A 66 11.83 26.23 -6.79
C ALA A 66 12.03 27.74 -7.00
N THR A 67 12.86 28.11 -7.98
CA THR A 67 12.96 29.50 -8.41
C THR A 67 11.65 29.94 -9.09
N PRO A 68 11.34 31.25 -9.13
CA PRO A 68 10.14 31.74 -9.83
C PRO A 68 10.09 31.31 -11.30
N ALA A 69 11.24 31.27 -11.98
CA ALA A 69 11.35 30.82 -13.36
C ALA A 69 11.03 29.33 -13.50
N GLU A 70 11.59 28.46 -12.64
CA GLU A 70 11.29 27.02 -12.64
C GLU A 70 9.81 26.73 -12.35
N LEU A 71 9.22 27.47 -11.41
CA LEU A 71 7.79 27.35 -11.11
C LEU A 71 6.93 27.76 -12.31
N GLN A 72 7.29 28.85 -12.99
CA GLN A 72 6.56 29.29 -14.18
C GLN A 72 6.63 28.27 -15.32
N VAL A 73 7.81 27.67 -15.54
CA VAL A 73 7.97 26.58 -16.53
C VAL A 73 7.13 25.37 -16.15
N ALA A 74 7.19 24.94 -14.89
CA ALA A 74 6.42 23.79 -14.40
C ALA A 74 4.91 24.01 -14.56
N LYS A 75 4.41 25.21 -14.22
CA LYS A 75 3.01 25.60 -14.40
C LYS A 75 2.61 25.65 -15.87
N ALA A 76 3.43 26.25 -16.72
CA ALA A 76 3.17 26.30 -18.16
C ALA A 76 3.05 24.89 -18.75
N LYS A 77 3.95 23.97 -18.38
CA LYS A 77 3.87 22.56 -18.80
C LYS A 77 2.60 21.86 -18.30
N LEU A 78 2.22 22.10 -17.05
CA LEU A 78 0.99 21.55 -16.49
C LEU A 78 -0.25 22.11 -17.20
N ASP A 79 -0.27 23.39 -17.52
CA ASP A 79 -1.36 24.04 -18.24
C ASP A 79 -1.43 23.59 -19.70
N THR A 80 -0.29 23.35 -20.36
CA THR A 80 -0.22 22.69 -21.67
C THR A 80 -0.80 21.28 -21.60
N LEU A 81 -0.41 20.48 -20.61
CA LEU A 81 -0.97 19.13 -20.41
C LEU A 81 -2.49 19.18 -20.21
N ARG A 82 -2.98 20.04 -19.31
CA ARG A 82 -4.41 20.23 -19.05
C ARG A 82 -5.15 20.68 -20.32
N SER A 83 -4.56 21.57 -21.11
CA SER A 83 -5.17 22.07 -22.34
C SER A 83 -5.21 21.00 -23.43
N ALA A 84 -4.14 20.22 -23.59
CA ALA A 84 -4.09 19.08 -24.51
C ALA A 84 -5.15 18.03 -24.13
N VAL A 85 -5.31 17.73 -22.85
CA VAL A 85 -6.38 16.87 -22.34
C VAL A 85 -7.77 17.43 -22.67
N ARG A 86 -8.05 18.70 -22.39
CA ARG A 86 -9.36 19.31 -22.65
C ARG A 86 -9.70 19.42 -24.14
N ASN A 87 -8.69 19.63 -24.98
CA ASN A 87 -8.87 19.79 -26.42
C ASN A 87 -8.73 18.46 -27.18
N HIS A 88 -8.52 17.33 -26.47
CA HIS A 88 -8.27 16.02 -27.07
C HIS A 88 -7.12 16.03 -28.09
N GLN A 89 -6.05 16.75 -27.79
CA GLN A 89 -4.87 16.85 -28.64
C GLN A 89 -3.78 15.92 -28.13
N GLU A 90 -3.15 15.16 -29.03
CA GLU A 90 -1.94 14.40 -28.68
C GLU A 90 -0.77 15.35 -28.50
N SER A 91 -0.23 15.37 -27.28
CA SER A 91 0.90 16.18 -26.87
C SER A 91 1.76 15.36 -25.92
N THR A 92 3.08 15.48 -26.06
CA THR A 92 4.04 14.85 -25.16
C THR A 92 4.71 15.93 -24.32
N ILE A 93 4.55 15.84 -23.01
CA ILE A 93 5.10 16.78 -22.04
C ILE A 93 6.03 16.01 -21.11
N GLU A 94 7.22 16.56 -20.91
CA GLU A 94 8.22 15.98 -20.02
C GLU A 94 8.36 16.82 -18.75
N PHE A 95 8.30 16.16 -17.60
CA PHE A 95 8.48 16.76 -16.28
C PHE A 95 9.75 16.23 -15.62
N SER A 96 10.65 17.13 -15.24
CA SER A 96 11.80 16.83 -14.40
C SER A 96 11.40 16.73 -12.93
N SER A 97 12.27 16.11 -12.13
CA SER A 97 12.14 16.08 -10.66
C SER A 97 11.93 17.47 -10.05
N ASN A 98 12.64 18.48 -10.55
CA ASN A 98 12.53 19.86 -10.05
C ASN A 98 11.14 20.45 -10.33
N GLU A 99 10.62 20.23 -11.55
CA GLU A 99 9.30 20.71 -11.94
C GLU A 99 8.20 19.99 -11.16
N ILE A 100 8.29 18.67 -10.97
CA ILE A 100 7.34 17.90 -10.16
C ILE A 100 7.32 18.41 -8.72
N ASN A 101 8.49 18.62 -8.10
CA ASN A 101 8.57 19.15 -6.74
C ASN A 101 8.04 20.59 -6.64
N ALA A 102 8.29 21.42 -7.66
CA ALA A 102 7.73 22.77 -7.73
C ALA A 102 6.20 22.73 -7.76
N LEU A 103 5.61 21.83 -8.55
CA LEU A 103 4.17 21.63 -8.61
C LEU A 103 3.62 21.11 -7.28
N ILE A 104 4.23 20.09 -6.68
CA ILE A 104 3.82 19.54 -5.38
C ILE A 104 3.76 20.62 -4.30
N ALA A 105 4.74 21.52 -4.29
CA ALA A 105 4.83 22.59 -3.29
C ALA A 105 3.83 23.73 -3.51
N ASN A 106 3.36 23.97 -4.73
CA ASN A 106 2.65 25.21 -5.09
C ASN A 106 1.24 25.02 -5.68
N GLU A 107 0.91 23.86 -6.23
CA GLU A 107 -0.41 23.64 -6.84
C GLU A 107 -1.46 23.28 -5.78
N PRO A 108 -2.69 23.85 -5.88
CA PRO A 108 -3.78 23.55 -4.95
C PRO A 108 -4.09 22.05 -4.82
N GLU A 109 -3.98 21.31 -5.92
CA GLU A 109 -4.24 19.86 -6.02
C GLU A 109 -3.27 19.04 -5.15
N PHE A 110 -2.07 19.55 -4.88
CA PHE A 110 -1.02 18.85 -4.14
C PHE A 110 -0.80 19.40 -2.73
N ARG A 111 -1.69 20.25 -2.21
CA ARG A 111 -1.58 20.84 -0.85
C ARG A 111 -1.38 19.80 0.25
N GLY A 112 -1.95 18.60 0.11
CA GLY A 112 -1.75 17.51 1.08
C GLY A 112 -0.34 16.92 1.09
N ALA A 113 0.38 17.03 -0.02
CA ALA A 113 1.75 16.56 -0.23
C ALA A 113 2.79 17.68 -0.09
N ALA A 114 2.39 18.95 -0.14
CA ALA A 114 3.27 20.09 0.02
C ALA A 114 4.02 20.03 1.37
N GLY A 115 5.36 20.09 1.32
CA GLY A 115 6.23 19.98 2.50
C GLY A 115 6.27 18.59 3.14
N ARG A 116 5.59 17.60 2.55
CA ARG A 116 5.45 16.22 3.07
C ARG A 116 5.87 15.16 2.07
N ALA A 117 6.10 15.54 0.81
CA ALA A 117 6.57 14.64 -0.22
C ALA A 117 7.64 15.28 -1.08
N ARG A 118 8.59 14.47 -1.55
CA ARG A 118 9.60 14.85 -2.52
C ARG A 118 9.78 13.73 -3.52
N VAL A 119 9.90 14.10 -4.79
CA VAL A 119 10.19 13.19 -5.88
C VAL A 119 11.58 13.44 -6.43
N ALA A 120 12.35 12.39 -6.65
CA ALA A 120 13.55 12.39 -7.46
C ALA A 120 13.44 11.30 -8.52
N ILE A 121 13.90 11.55 -9.74
CA ILE A 121 13.90 10.61 -10.84
C ILE A 121 15.33 10.50 -11.33
N ALA A 122 15.84 9.28 -11.37
CA ALA A 122 17.17 8.97 -11.88
C ALA A 122 17.13 7.63 -12.62
N GLY A 123 17.58 7.60 -13.88
CA GLY A 123 17.73 6.35 -14.64
C GLY A 123 16.43 5.52 -14.72
N SER A 124 15.30 6.17 -14.98
CA SER A 124 13.95 5.60 -15.07
C SER A 124 13.38 5.04 -13.76
N ILE A 125 14.02 5.33 -12.62
CA ILE A 125 13.52 5.01 -11.28
C ILE A 125 13.13 6.30 -10.56
N ALA A 126 11.92 6.34 -10.03
CA ALA A 126 11.47 7.40 -9.14
C ALA A 126 11.76 7.01 -7.69
N SER A 127 12.28 7.95 -6.93
CA SER A 127 12.39 7.92 -5.48
C SER A 127 11.40 8.92 -4.89
N LEU A 128 10.52 8.42 -4.02
CA LEU A 128 9.52 9.21 -3.31
C LEU A 128 9.85 9.20 -1.82
N ASP A 129 10.26 10.35 -1.30
CA ASP A 129 10.30 10.60 0.14
C ASP A 129 8.93 11.10 0.60
N VAL A 130 8.38 10.53 1.67
CA VAL A 130 7.07 10.93 2.20
C VAL A 130 7.09 10.96 3.73
N SER A 131 6.39 11.95 4.29
CA SER A 131 6.14 12.14 5.72
C SER A 131 4.66 12.43 5.91
N ALA A 132 3.88 11.38 6.19
CA ALA A 132 2.42 11.44 6.24
C ALA A 132 1.88 11.10 7.63
N PRO A 133 0.97 11.90 8.20
CA PRO A 133 0.32 11.56 9.46
C PRO A 133 -0.65 10.40 9.25
N LEU A 134 -0.58 9.38 10.10
CA LEU A 134 -1.44 8.19 10.03
C LEU A 134 -2.71 8.30 10.89
N GLY A 135 -2.90 9.46 11.54
CA GLY A 135 -4.01 9.69 12.47
C GLY A 135 -5.40 9.72 11.82
N SER A 136 -5.48 9.92 10.49
CA SER A 136 -6.72 9.84 9.73
C SER A 136 -7.16 8.40 9.41
N MET A 137 -6.32 7.41 9.67
CA MET A 137 -6.65 6.01 9.46
C MET A 137 -7.58 5.51 10.57
N HIS A 138 -8.54 4.64 10.24
CA HIS A 138 -9.52 4.07 11.18
C HIS A 138 -8.91 3.21 12.32
N TRP A 139 -7.60 2.99 12.31
CA TRP A 139 -6.93 2.14 13.27
C TRP A 139 -6.40 2.94 14.46
N ASN A 140 -6.99 2.75 15.65
CA ASN A 140 -6.64 3.48 16.88
C ASN A 140 -5.14 3.47 17.23
N ARG A 141 -4.38 2.44 16.81
CA ARG A 141 -2.94 2.31 17.09
C ARG A 141 -2.04 3.22 16.26
N LEU A 142 -2.56 3.77 15.16
CA LEU A 142 -1.86 4.69 14.27
C LEU A 142 -2.10 6.16 14.64
N LYS A 143 -2.98 6.43 15.61
CA LYS A 143 -3.22 7.78 16.13
C LYS A 143 -1.93 8.36 16.70
N GLY A 144 -1.62 9.59 16.30
CA GLY A 144 -0.39 10.27 16.71
C GLY A 144 0.89 9.73 16.05
N ARG A 145 0.78 8.80 15.10
CA ARG A 145 1.95 8.26 14.37
C ARG A 145 2.07 8.83 12.98
N TRP A 146 3.29 8.77 12.48
CA TRP A 146 3.74 9.25 11.19
C TRP A 146 4.35 8.10 10.40
N PHE A 147 4.00 8.05 9.13
CA PHE A 147 4.71 7.25 8.15
C PHE A 147 5.75 8.13 7.49
N ASN A 148 7.01 7.87 7.85
CA ASN A 148 8.17 8.49 7.22
C ASN A 148 8.80 7.42 6.35
N GLY A 149 8.80 7.56 5.03
CA GLY A 149 9.29 6.51 4.16
C GLY A 149 9.95 7.01 2.90
N ASN A 150 10.79 6.16 2.34
CA ASN A 150 11.37 6.31 1.00
C ASN A 150 10.95 5.11 0.17
N ILE A 151 10.46 5.34 -1.05
CA ILE A 151 10.10 4.27 -1.97
C ILE A 151 10.81 4.52 -3.28
N GLN A 152 11.51 3.50 -3.80
CA GLN A 152 12.11 3.52 -5.14
C GLN A 152 11.32 2.60 -6.05
N PHE A 153 10.81 3.13 -7.15
CA PHE A 153 9.95 2.37 -8.07
C PHE A 153 10.12 2.80 -9.53
N GLY A 154 9.98 1.83 -10.42
CA GLY A 154 9.65 2.09 -11.82
C GLY A 154 8.15 2.38 -11.96
N PHE A 155 7.80 3.23 -12.92
CA PHE A 155 6.42 3.61 -13.19
C PHE A 155 6.17 3.68 -14.70
N SER A 156 5.07 3.04 -15.11
CA SER A 156 4.49 3.21 -16.43
C SER A 156 2.96 3.12 -16.35
N TYR A 157 2.29 3.94 -17.13
CA TYR A 157 0.87 3.92 -17.37
C TYR A 157 0.67 3.82 -18.88
N VAL A 158 0.01 2.77 -19.34
CA VAL A 158 -0.24 2.52 -20.76
C VAL A 158 -1.63 1.91 -20.88
N ASP A 159 -2.44 2.42 -21.80
CA ASP A 159 -3.78 1.88 -22.10
C ASP A 159 -4.62 1.64 -20.85
N ASP A 160 -4.73 2.70 -20.04
CA ASP A 160 -5.52 2.75 -18.80
C ASP A 160 -5.02 1.83 -17.66
N ASN A 161 -3.85 1.20 -17.80
CA ASN A 161 -3.24 0.34 -16.79
C ASN A 161 -1.97 0.94 -16.22
N PHE A 162 -1.94 1.10 -14.89
CA PHE A 162 -0.76 1.42 -14.11
C PHE A 162 0.08 0.17 -13.85
N ASN A 163 1.39 0.31 -14.02
CA ASN A 163 2.36 -0.68 -13.65
C ASN A 163 3.45 -0.01 -12.80
N PHE A 164 3.53 -0.47 -11.56
CA PHE A 164 4.53 -0.09 -10.60
C PHE A 164 5.49 -1.26 -10.39
N ASP A 165 6.78 -0.93 -10.33
CA ASP A 165 7.86 -1.88 -10.07
C ASP A 165 8.67 -1.39 -8.88
N ILE A 166 8.25 -1.77 -7.68
CA ILE A 166 8.87 -1.32 -6.42
C ILE A 166 10.21 -2.05 -6.25
N ARG A 167 11.30 -1.30 -6.33
CA ARG A 167 12.67 -1.80 -6.18
C ARG A 167 13.10 -1.87 -4.73
N SER A 168 12.69 -0.88 -3.95
CA SER A 168 12.91 -0.84 -2.51
C SER A 168 11.88 0.03 -1.85
N ALA A 169 11.57 -0.30 -0.60
CA ALA A 169 10.80 0.56 0.28
C ALA A 169 11.51 0.61 1.63
N GLU A 170 11.44 1.76 2.28
CA GLU A 170 11.95 2.02 3.61
C GLU A 170 10.89 2.78 4.38
N ALA A 171 10.73 2.46 5.66
CA ALA A 171 9.97 3.29 6.56
C ALA A 171 10.67 3.43 7.91
N SER A 172 10.74 4.66 8.42
CA SER A 172 11.36 5.02 9.70
C SER A 172 12.79 4.50 9.85
N GLY A 173 13.61 4.52 8.79
CA GLY A 173 14.98 4.01 8.81
C GLY A 173 15.11 2.50 8.56
N HIS A 174 13.99 1.79 8.41
CA HIS A 174 13.97 0.33 8.25
C HIS A 174 13.56 -0.05 6.83
N GLN A 175 14.48 -0.72 6.12
CA GLN A 175 14.18 -1.29 4.80
C GLN A 175 13.19 -2.45 4.92
N PHE A 176 12.23 -2.45 4.00
CA PHE A 176 11.33 -3.57 3.81
C PHE A 176 12.14 -4.75 3.25
N PRO A 177 12.04 -5.95 3.85
CA PRO A 177 12.73 -7.12 3.34
C PRO A 177 12.35 -7.42 1.89
N ARG A 178 13.35 -7.62 1.01
CA ARG A 178 13.12 -7.97 -0.40
C ARG A 178 12.27 -9.23 -0.57
N VAL A 179 12.28 -10.13 0.41
CA VAL A 179 11.44 -11.33 0.44
C VAL A 179 9.94 -11.04 0.49
N ILE A 180 9.54 -9.81 0.84
CA ILE A 180 8.14 -9.36 0.82
C ILE A 180 7.81 -8.65 -0.51
N LEU A 181 8.80 -8.04 -1.14
CA LEU A 181 8.68 -7.37 -2.44
C LEU A 181 8.84 -8.37 -3.59
N THR A 182 8.03 -9.43 -3.58
CA THR A 182 8.07 -10.48 -4.59
C THR A 182 7.29 -10.08 -5.86
N SER A 183 7.48 -10.83 -6.94
CA SER A 183 6.72 -10.66 -8.17
C SER A 183 5.21 -10.86 -7.96
N GLU A 184 4.80 -11.81 -7.12
CA GLU A 184 3.38 -12.05 -6.81
C GLU A 184 2.77 -10.88 -6.04
N PHE A 185 3.53 -10.30 -5.10
CA PHE A 185 3.12 -9.09 -4.40
C PHE A 185 2.97 -7.92 -5.38
N MET A 186 3.94 -7.70 -6.28
CA MET A 186 3.84 -6.66 -7.32
C MET A 186 2.63 -6.87 -8.23
N GLN A 187 2.41 -8.09 -8.71
CA GLN A 187 1.27 -8.42 -9.56
C GLN A 187 -0.07 -8.15 -8.83
N SER A 188 -0.16 -8.52 -7.56
CA SER A 188 -1.36 -8.31 -6.75
C SER A 188 -1.58 -6.83 -6.46
N PHE A 189 -0.51 -6.09 -6.15
CA PHE A 189 -0.56 -4.65 -5.94
C PHE A 189 -1.03 -3.93 -7.21
N ASN A 190 -0.41 -4.20 -8.36
CA ASN A 190 -0.78 -3.59 -9.64
C ASN A 190 -2.23 -3.92 -10.01
N ARG A 191 -2.66 -5.18 -9.85
CA ARG A 191 -4.06 -5.57 -10.08
C ARG A 191 -5.01 -4.78 -9.17
N SER A 192 -4.76 -4.78 -7.86
CA SER A 192 -5.62 -4.12 -6.88
C SER A 192 -5.69 -2.60 -7.06
N PHE A 193 -4.57 -1.99 -7.43
CA PHE A 193 -4.49 -0.56 -7.73
C PHE A 193 -5.31 -0.22 -8.97
N ASN A 194 -5.13 -0.95 -10.07
CA ASN A 194 -5.89 -0.73 -11.31
C ASN A 194 -7.39 -0.95 -11.09
N GLU A 195 -7.79 -2.03 -10.43
CA GLU A 195 -9.20 -2.29 -10.11
C GLU A 195 -9.82 -1.15 -9.29
N SER A 196 -9.10 -0.67 -8.26
CA SER A 196 -9.56 0.44 -7.43
C SER A 196 -9.63 1.74 -8.22
N PHE A 197 -8.64 2.01 -9.07
CA PHE A 197 -8.60 3.18 -9.93
C PHE A 197 -9.76 3.16 -10.93
N HIS A 198 -10.00 2.06 -11.64
CA HIS A 198 -11.13 1.95 -12.57
C HIS A 198 -12.48 2.10 -11.86
N ARG A 199 -12.64 1.48 -10.69
CA ARG A 199 -13.86 1.58 -9.89
C ARG A 199 -14.14 3.00 -9.44
N GLU A 200 -13.13 3.70 -8.92
CA GLU A 200 -13.29 5.06 -8.40
C GLU A 200 -13.45 6.08 -9.54
N SER A 201 -12.70 5.89 -10.62
CA SER A 201 -12.83 6.69 -11.84
C SER A 201 -14.23 6.58 -12.45
N GLY A 202 -14.92 5.45 -12.31
CA GLY A 202 -16.31 5.28 -12.74
C GLY A 202 -17.31 6.07 -11.88
N LYS A 203 -17.00 6.35 -10.61
CA LYS A 203 -17.88 7.05 -9.67
C LYS A 203 -17.66 8.56 -9.67
N HIS A 204 -16.43 9.02 -9.82
CA HIS A 204 -16.05 10.44 -9.81
C HIS A 204 -15.38 10.82 -11.13
N ALA A 205 -16.19 11.01 -12.18
CA ALA A 205 -15.71 11.35 -13.52
C ALA A 205 -14.88 12.64 -13.56
N ASP A 206 -15.17 13.63 -12.70
CA ASP A 206 -14.53 14.95 -12.72
C ASP A 206 -13.10 14.95 -12.17
N ALA A 207 -12.83 14.22 -11.09
CA ALA A 207 -11.51 14.19 -10.44
C ALA A 207 -10.46 13.38 -11.24
N ASN A 208 -10.90 12.38 -12.01
CA ASN A 208 -10.02 11.48 -12.76
C ASN A 208 -10.06 11.69 -14.28
N ASN A 209 -10.66 12.79 -14.76
CA ASN A 209 -10.73 13.11 -16.19
C ASN A 209 -9.32 13.24 -16.82
N LEU A 210 -8.33 13.71 -16.05
CA LEU A 210 -6.96 13.87 -16.53
C LEU A 210 -6.33 12.54 -16.96
N TRP A 211 -6.39 11.51 -16.12
CA TRP A 211 -5.76 10.21 -16.39
C TRP A 211 -6.42 9.44 -17.54
N ARG A 212 -7.75 9.57 -17.72
CA ARG A 212 -8.47 8.95 -18.84
C ARG A 212 -8.06 9.49 -20.22
N ASN A 213 -7.56 10.72 -20.26
CA ASN A 213 -7.08 11.37 -21.48
C ASN A 213 -5.56 11.28 -21.65
N ILE A 214 -4.87 10.59 -20.73
CA ILE A 214 -3.48 10.23 -20.89
C ILE A 214 -3.43 8.89 -21.65
N LYS A 215 -2.69 8.87 -22.76
CA LYS A 215 -2.40 7.65 -23.52
C LYS A 215 -1.27 6.86 -22.86
N MET A 216 -0.23 7.58 -22.42
CA MET A 216 0.95 6.99 -21.81
C MET A 216 1.55 7.95 -20.78
N ALA A 217 1.99 7.43 -19.64
CA ALA A 217 2.91 8.14 -18.75
C ALA A 217 4.02 7.20 -18.31
N SER A 218 5.28 7.58 -18.40
CA SER A 218 6.39 6.68 -18.02
C SER A 218 7.60 7.45 -17.55
N LEU A 219 8.41 6.82 -16.72
CA LEU A 219 9.73 7.34 -16.36
C LEU A 219 10.72 6.99 -17.47
N GLN A 220 11.33 8.01 -18.05
CA GLN A 220 12.35 7.85 -19.09
C GLN A 220 13.54 8.73 -18.73
N ASN A 221 14.71 8.10 -18.57
CA ASN A 221 15.92 8.76 -18.10
C ASN A 221 15.63 9.45 -16.75
N ASP A 222 15.75 10.78 -16.67
CA ASP A 222 15.55 11.54 -15.43
C ASP A 222 14.24 12.35 -15.44
N LYS A 223 13.28 11.94 -16.28
CA LYS A 223 12.02 12.67 -16.51
C LYS A 223 10.81 11.73 -16.48
N LEU A 224 9.68 12.30 -16.08
CA LEU A 224 8.36 11.74 -16.31
C LEU A 224 7.85 12.25 -17.65
N VAL A 225 7.64 11.36 -18.60
CA VAL A 225 7.10 11.66 -19.93
C VAL A 225 5.63 11.31 -19.94
N VAL A 226 4.78 12.28 -20.24
CA VAL A 226 3.32 12.13 -20.31
C VAL A 226 2.85 12.46 -21.72
N THR A 227 2.16 11.51 -22.35
CA THR A 227 1.56 11.66 -23.67
C THR A 227 0.04 11.60 -23.56
N THR A 228 -0.63 12.65 -24.03
CA THR A 228 -2.10 12.71 -24.08
C THR A 228 -2.64 11.95 -25.30
N ARG A 229 -3.89 11.50 -25.19
CA ARG A 229 -4.61 10.82 -26.27
C ARG A 229 -5.22 11.86 -27.22
N SER A 230 -5.05 11.68 -28.52
CA SER A 230 -5.94 12.30 -29.51
C SER A 230 -7.24 11.49 -29.54
N MET A 231 -8.38 12.14 -29.35
CA MET A 231 -9.68 11.53 -29.71
C MET A 231 -10.05 11.87 -31.14
#